data_AF-A0A9Q0FEI8-F1
#
_entry.id   AF-A0A9Q0FEI8-F1
#
_cell.length_a   1.000
_cell.length_b   1.000
_cell.length_c   1.000
_cell.angle_alpha   90.00
_cell.angle_beta   90.00
_cell.angle_gamma   90.00
#
_symmetry.space_group_name_H-M   'P 1'
#
loop_
_entity.id
_entity.type
_entity.pdbx_description
1 polymer ?
#
loop_
_entity_poly.entity_id
_entity_poly.type
_entity_poly.pdbx_seq_one_letter_code
_entity_poly.pdbx_strand_id
1 'polypeptide(L)'
;MAVLGCLLFCLLLSNFGWGSTTANAQDISSLNRTSFPKGFWFGIGSASYQYEGAVKEGGRGPSNWDKYTHEHPGMHHLSFTLSILYIS
;
A
#
# COMPACT_ATOMS: atom_id res chain seq x y z
N MET A 1 37.60 -10.06 30.33
CA MET A 1 36.18 -10.28 30.71
C MET A 1 35.19 -9.85 29.63
N ALA A 2 35.41 -8.72 28.93
CA ALA A 2 34.50 -8.25 27.86
C ALA A 2 34.49 -9.13 26.59
N VAL A 3 35.64 -9.62 26.14
CA VAL A 3 35.77 -10.39 24.87
C VAL A 3 35.06 -11.75 24.94
N LEU A 4 35.11 -12.41 26.10
CA LEU A 4 34.46 -13.70 26.34
C LEU A 4 32.91 -13.56 26.35
N GLY A 5 32.41 -12.41 26.82
CA GLY A 5 30.98 -12.09 26.79
C GLY A 5 30.44 -11.88 25.37
N CYS A 6 31.19 -11.19 24.50
CA CYS A 6 30.81 -11.03 23.10
C CYS A 6 30.77 -12.37 22.35
N LEU A 7 31.70 -13.29 22.62
CA LEU A 7 31.71 -14.61 21.98
C LEU A 7 30.50 -15.47 22.37
N LEU A 8 30.12 -15.46 23.65
CA LEU A 8 28.91 -16.13 24.15
C LEU A 8 27.62 -15.53 23.56
N PHE A 9 27.56 -14.20 23.42
CA PHE A 9 26.41 -13.52 22.84
C PHE A 9 26.23 -13.84 21.35
N CYS A 10 27.33 -13.87 20.57
CA CYS A 10 27.30 -14.26 19.17
C CYS A 10 26.84 -15.72 18.96
N LEU A 11 27.22 -16.64 19.87
CA LEU A 11 26.78 -18.04 19.83
C LEU A 11 25.29 -18.21 20.20
N LEU A 12 24.73 -17.32 21.04
CA LEU A 12 23.30 -17.32 21.33
C LEU A 12 22.48 -16.83 20.13
N LEU A 13 22.99 -15.84 19.38
CA LEU A 13 22.35 -15.33 18.18
C LEU A 13 22.34 -16.33 17.02
N SER A 14 23.35 -17.20 16.89
CA SER A 14 23.41 -18.21 15.82
C SER A 14 22.46 -19.39 16.03
N ASN A 15 21.98 -19.61 17.26
CA ASN A 15 20.95 -20.61 17.56
C ASN A 15 19.53 -20.07 17.34
N PHE A 16 19.37 -18.76 17.14
CA PHE A 16 18.12 -18.17 16.66
C PHE A 16 18.02 -18.44 15.15
N GLY A 17 17.84 -19.72 14.82
CA GLY A 17 17.61 -20.16 13.46
C GLY A 17 16.42 -19.38 12.92
N TRP A 18 16.66 -18.57 11.88
CA TRP A 18 15.61 -17.96 11.10
C TRP A 18 14.80 -19.11 10.52
N GLY A 19 13.65 -19.40 11.12
CA GLY A 19 12.70 -20.34 10.57
C GLY A 19 12.28 -19.81 9.21
N SER A 20 12.87 -20.34 8.15
CA SER A 20 12.37 -20.14 6.79
C SER A 20 10.97 -20.74 6.77
N THR A 21 9.95 -19.90 6.92
CA THR A 21 8.60 -20.27 6.53
C THR A 21 8.65 -20.41 5.01
N THR A 22 8.80 -21.65 4.54
CA THR A 22 8.54 -21.95 3.14
C THR A 22 7.08 -21.56 2.92
N ALA A 23 6.86 -20.36 2.36
CA ALA A 23 5.54 -19.97 1.91
C ALA A 23 5.10 -21.09 0.95
N ASN A 24 4.06 -21.83 1.33
CA ASN A 24 3.43 -22.78 0.43
C ASN A 24 3.10 -21.97 -0.82
N ALA A 25 3.78 -22.25 -1.93
CA ALA A 25 3.46 -21.69 -3.23
C ALA A 25 2.11 -22.29 -3.64
N GLN A 26 1.03 -21.75 -3.06
CA GLN A 26 -0.33 -22.04 -3.48
C GLN A 26 -0.39 -21.66 -4.96
N ASP A 27 -0.69 -22.64 -5.79
CA ASP A 27 -0.78 -22.47 -7.22
C ASP A 27 -1.90 -21.46 -7.54
N ILE A 28 -1.51 -20.22 -7.81
CA ILE A 28 -2.42 -19.10 -8.12
C ILE A 28 -3.20 -19.40 -9.40
N SER A 29 -2.73 -20.32 -10.26
CA SER A 29 -3.45 -20.70 -11.48
C SER A 29 -4.81 -21.35 -11.20
N SER A 30 -5.02 -21.89 -10.00
CA SER A 30 -6.28 -22.51 -9.57
C SER A 30 -7.30 -21.50 -9.02
N LEU A 31 -6.89 -20.27 -8.70
CA LEU A 31 -7.77 -19.24 -8.12
C LEU A 31 -8.66 -18.62 -9.22
N ASN A 32 -9.96 -18.88 -9.16
CA ASN A 32 -10.90 -18.34 -10.14
C ASN A 32 -12.22 -17.89 -9.48
N ARG A 33 -13.17 -17.36 -10.25
CA ARG A 33 -14.44 -16.82 -9.71
C ARG A 33 -15.27 -17.87 -8.93
N THR A 34 -15.13 -19.16 -9.25
CA THR A 34 -15.81 -20.25 -8.54
C THR A 34 -15.22 -20.55 -7.17
N SER A 35 -14.02 -20.05 -6.89
CA SER A 35 -13.39 -20.11 -5.56
C SER A 35 -14.08 -19.20 -4.54
N PHE A 36 -15.03 -18.35 -4.96
CA PHE A 36 -15.76 -17.41 -4.12
C PHE A 36 -17.24 -17.83 -3.98
N PRO A 37 -17.90 -17.53 -2.84
CA PRO A 37 -19.31 -17.85 -2.64
C PRO A 37 -20.22 -17.26 -3.73
N LYS A 38 -21.35 -17.94 -3.99
CA LYS A 38 -22.39 -17.37 -4.87
C LYS A 38 -22.88 -16.04 -4.31
N GLY A 39 -22.84 -14.99 -5.13
CA GLY A 39 -23.19 -13.63 -4.72
C GLY A 39 -22.01 -12.78 -4.24
N PHE A 40 -20.77 -13.26 -4.36
CA PHE A 40 -19.60 -12.43 -4.10
C PHE A 40 -19.46 -11.32 -5.16
N TRP A 41 -19.39 -10.07 -4.72
CA TRP A 41 -19.24 -8.90 -5.58
C TRP A 41 -17.78 -8.53 -5.75
N PHE A 42 -17.34 -8.48 -7.00
CA PHE A 42 -16.06 -7.87 -7.37
C PHE A 42 -16.35 -6.53 -8.02
N GLY A 43 -15.68 -5.48 -7.56
CA GLY A 43 -15.85 -4.12 -8.06
C GLY A 43 -14.52 -3.41 -8.24
N ILE A 44 -14.59 -2.23 -8.85
CA ILE A 44 -13.48 -1.27 -9.00
C ILE A 44 -13.98 0.07 -8.45
N GLY A 45 -13.16 0.78 -7.69
CA GLY A 45 -13.44 2.13 -7.20
C GLY A 45 -12.59 3.19 -7.91
N SER A 46 -13.10 4.43 -7.99
CA SER A 46 -12.35 5.59 -8.50
C SER A 46 -12.68 6.84 -7.67
N ALA A 47 -11.86 7.88 -7.75
CA ALA A 47 -12.13 9.17 -7.10
C ALA A 47 -12.19 10.33 -8.10
N SER A 48 -13.08 11.28 -7.84
CA SER A 48 -13.35 12.44 -8.69
C SER A 48 -12.12 13.30 -8.96
N TYR A 49 -11.28 13.57 -7.93
CA TYR A 49 -10.05 14.34 -8.11
C TYR A 49 -9.03 13.65 -9.03
N GLN A 50 -9.04 12.32 -9.10
CA GLN A 50 -8.14 11.54 -9.95
C GLN A 50 -8.67 11.40 -11.39
N TYR A 51 -9.99 11.48 -11.60
CA TYR A 51 -10.61 11.11 -12.89
C TYR A 51 -11.36 12.24 -13.62
N GLU A 52 -12.06 13.13 -12.91
CA GLU A 52 -12.96 14.10 -13.54
C GLU A 52 -12.23 15.30 -14.17
N GLY A 53 -11.18 15.81 -13.51
CA GLY A 53 -10.50 17.04 -13.96
C GLY A 53 -11.42 18.27 -13.89
N ALA A 54 -11.41 19.10 -14.94
CA ALA A 54 -12.30 20.26 -15.14
C ALA A 54 -12.52 21.15 -13.89
N VAL A 55 -11.45 21.40 -13.11
CA VAL A 55 -11.49 22.08 -11.81
C VAL A 55 -12.20 23.44 -11.83
N LYS A 56 -12.28 24.09 -13.00
CA LYS A 56 -12.84 25.44 -13.19
C LYS A 56 -14.18 25.48 -13.94
N GLU A 57 -14.76 24.33 -14.28
CA GLU A 57 -16.00 24.26 -15.06
C GLU A 57 -17.21 23.90 -14.16
N GLY A 58 -18.43 24.15 -14.64
CA GLY A 58 -19.66 23.66 -14.00
C GLY A 58 -20.01 24.24 -12.61
N GLY A 59 -19.34 25.32 -12.17
CA GLY A 59 -19.59 25.91 -10.85
C GLY A 59 -19.04 25.10 -9.67
N ARG A 60 -18.08 24.19 -9.92
CA ARG A 60 -17.39 23.41 -8.88
C ARG A 60 -16.63 24.33 -7.92
N GLY A 61 -16.93 24.23 -6.62
CA GLY A 61 -16.18 24.93 -5.58
C GLY A 61 -14.77 24.36 -5.36
N PRO A 62 -13.82 25.16 -4.86
CA PRO A 62 -12.46 24.69 -4.61
C PRO A 62 -12.43 23.62 -3.52
N SER A 63 -11.73 22.51 -3.78
CA SER A 63 -11.46 21.47 -2.79
C SER A 63 -10.16 21.74 -2.03
N ASN A 64 -9.98 21.12 -0.86
CA ASN A 64 -8.72 21.20 -0.10
C ASN A 64 -7.52 20.71 -0.93
N TRP A 65 -7.74 19.76 -1.85
CA TRP A 65 -6.71 19.26 -2.76
C TRP A 65 -6.30 20.29 -3.82
N ASP A 66 -7.26 21.09 -4.30
CA ASP A 66 -6.97 22.21 -5.21
C ASP A 66 -6.07 23.26 -4.51
N LYS A 67 -6.31 23.54 -3.23
CA LYS A 67 -5.48 24.47 -2.46
C LYS A 67 -4.06 23.93 -2.23
N TYR A 68 -3.96 22.68 -1.76
CA TYR A 68 -2.68 22.07 -1.42
C TYR A 68 -1.75 21.94 -2.63
N THR A 69 -2.27 21.55 -3.78
CA THR A 69 -1.47 21.37 -5.01
C THR A 69 -1.05 22.69 -5.65
N HIS A 70 -1.85 23.76 -5.56
CA HIS A 70 -1.44 25.10 -5.99
C HIS A 70 -0.35 25.68 -5.08
N GLU A 71 -0.41 25.42 -3.77
CA GLU A 71 0.57 25.92 -2.80
C GLU A 71 1.90 25.12 -2.84
N HIS A 72 1.88 23.86 -3.30
CA HIS A 72 3.05 22.96 -3.29
C HIS A 72 3.26 22.24 -4.65
N PRO A 73 3.61 22.96 -5.72
CA PRO A 73 3.71 22.40 -7.08
C PRO A 73 4.77 21.29 -7.24
N GLY A 74 5.75 21.22 -6.33
CA GLY A 74 6.78 20.17 -6.31
C GLY A 74 6.35 18.82 -5.73
N MET A 75 5.15 18.71 -5.15
CA MET A 75 4.69 17.50 -4.42
C MET A 75 3.65 16.68 -5.21
N HIS A 76 3.77 16.63 -6.54
CA HIS A 76 2.87 15.86 -7.41
C HIS A 76 2.92 14.35 -7.12
N HIS A 77 4.11 13.78 -6.89
CA HIS A 77 4.24 12.35 -6.56
C HIS A 77 3.71 11.97 -5.16
N LEU A 78 3.87 12.85 -4.17
CA LEU A 78 3.40 12.61 -2.80
C LEU A 78 1.89 12.78 -2.69
N SER A 79 1.32 13.82 -3.31
CA SER A 79 -0.13 14.05 -3.32
C SER A 79 -0.89 12.93 -4.04
N PHE A 80 -0.34 12.40 -5.13
CA PHE A 80 -0.96 11.30 -5.87
C PHE A 80 -0.98 10.00 -5.05
N THR A 81 0.13 9.68 -4.38
CA THR A 81 0.26 8.48 -3.53
C THR A 81 -0.67 8.54 -2.31
N LEU A 82 -0.78 9.70 -1.66
CA LEU A 82 -1.72 9.91 -0.55
C LEU A 82 -3.20 9.84 -1.01
N SER A 83 -3.52 10.29 -2.22
CA SER A 83 -4.89 10.19 -2.75
C SER A 83 -5.32 8.74 -2.98
N ILE A 84 -4.41 7.88 -3.46
CA ILE A 84 -4.68 6.46 -3.71
C ILE A 84 -4.91 5.70 -2.40
N LEU A 85 -4.13 6.02 -1.36
CA LEU A 85 -4.27 5.39 -0.03
C LEU A 85 -5.56 5.79 0.70
N TYR A 86 -6.16 6.93 0.37
CA TYR A 86 -7.39 7.42 1.01
C TYR A 86 -8.67 6.83 0.39
N ILE A 87 -8.56 6.07 -0.70
CA ILE A 87 -9.67 5.43 -1.43
C ILE A 87 -9.76 3.92 -1.10
N SER A 88 -8.77 3.36 -0.39
CA SER A 88 -8.80 1.99 0.18
C SER A 88 -9.11 2.03 1.66
#